data_AF-A0A9W9FWG1-F1
#
_entry.id   AF-A0A9W9FWG1-F1
#
_cell.length_a   1.000
_cell.length_b   1.000
_cell.length_c   1.000
_cell.angle_alpha   90.00
_cell.angle_beta   90.00
_cell.angle_gamma   90.00
#
_symmetry.space_group_name_H-M   'P 1'
#
loop_
_entity.id
_entity.type
_entity.pdbx_description
1 polymer ?
#
loop_
_entity_poly.entity_id
_entity_poly.type
_entity_poly.pdbx_seq_one_letter_code
_entity_poly.pdbx_strand_id
1 'polypeptide(L)'
;MLSFACVYGTIPIWGCLFSESVRPNSLLRNIISRDALSTDRINFEKNTLDSVLDIYEAISRLDHLFHADRGTVLAEVERALSFAKSTQVDVASFRHHLSTSEKLNVCCQISCQLFWEMLRRQFESEKTLNTIAKYETRQLLTRLLQIEPSYWIQNAPEVFAWVAFTGAAASNCSDECVAFISNATTILSAVDGEKLTLLRQGWRYFRLLKRLCGDYNTLDDR
;
A
#
# COMPACT_ATOMS: atom_id res chain seq x y z
N MET A 1 16.83 -7.80 5.27
CA MET A 1 16.29 -9.06 4.70
C MET A 1 15.00 -8.82 3.96
N LEU A 2 13.93 -8.34 4.61
CA LEU A 2 12.69 -7.96 3.91
C LEU A 2 12.91 -6.80 2.93
N SER A 3 13.67 -5.77 3.32
CA SER A 3 14.05 -4.67 2.42
C SER A 3 14.78 -5.15 1.16
N PHE A 4 15.69 -6.12 1.30
CA PHE A 4 16.38 -6.76 0.17
C PHE A 4 15.39 -7.51 -0.74
N ALA A 5 14.49 -8.31 -0.16
CA ALA A 5 13.43 -8.99 -0.88
C ALA A 5 12.51 -8.01 -1.64
N CYS A 6 12.15 -6.87 -1.04
CA CYS A 6 11.36 -5.84 -1.70
C CYS A 6 12.09 -5.18 -2.87
N VAL A 7 13.38 -4.86 -2.71
CA VAL A 7 14.19 -4.17 -3.74
C VAL A 7 14.46 -5.08 -4.93
N TYR A 8 14.77 -6.35 -4.68
CA TYR A 8 15.14 -7.31 -5.72
C TYR A 8 13.98 -8.23 -6.14
N GLY A 9 12.78 -8.04 -5.58
CA GLY A 9 11.57 -8.85 -5.74
C GLY A 9 11.68 -10.32 -5.31
N THR A 10 12.76 -10.70 -4.64
CA THR A 10 12.97 -12.09 -4.19
C THR A 10 12.04 -12.47 -3.03
N ILE A 11 11.77 -13.77 -2.86
CA ILE A 11 11.10 -14.25 -1.64
C ILE A 11 12.05 -14.03 -0.45
N PRO A 12 11.60 -13.37 0.64
CA PRO A 12 12.42 -13.26 1.83
C PRO A 12 12.70 -14.66 2.38
N ILE A 13 13.96 -14.92 2.75
CA ILE A 13 14.43 -16.21 3.32
C ILE A 13 13.62 -16.63 4.56
N TRP A 14 12.91 -15.69 5.18
CA TRP A 14 11.97 -15.96 6.25
C TRP A 14 10.72 -16.64 5.70
N GLY A 15 10.74 -17.97 5.64
CA GLY A 15 9.60 -18.79 5.18
C GLY A 15 8.30 -18.51 5.93
N CYS A 16 8.37 -17.92 7.14
CA CYS A 16 7.19 -17.47 7.87
C CYS A 16 6.44 -16.32 7.18
N LEU A 17 7.08 -15.55 6.28
CA LEU A 17 6.45 -14.49 5.50
C LEU A 17 5.69 -15.02 4.27
N PHE A 18 5.96 -16.27 3.87
CA PHE A 18 5.26 -16.93 2.78
C PHE A 18 4.11 -17.75 3.36
N SER A 19 2.88 -17.24 3.24
CA SER A 19 1.68 -17.92 3.70
C SER A 19 0.60 -17.80 2.63
N GLU A 20 0.29 -18.91 1.95
CA GLU A 20 -0.76 -18.96 0.92
C GLU A 20 -2.15 -18.71 1.49
N SER A 21 -2.34 -18.91 2.79
CA SER A 21 -3.60 -18.64 3.50
C SER A 21 -3.92 -17.16 3.64
N VAL A 22 -2.95 -16.26 3.43
CA VAL A 22 -3.13 -14.82 3.60
C VAL A 22 -3.59 -14.20 2.29
N ARG A 23 -4.79 -13.58 2.29
CA ARG A 23 -5.29 -12.84 1.13
C ARG A 23 -4.74 -11.41 1.09
N PRO A 24 -4.35 -10.88 -0.09
CA PRO A 24 -3.93 -9.49 -0.29
C PRO A 24 -4.93 -8.44 0.24
N ASN A 25 -6.24 -8.72 0.15
CA ASN A 25 -7.27 -7.80 0.63
C ASN A 25 -7.49 -7.82 2.15
N SER A 26 -6.87 -8.77 2.89
CA SER A 26 -7.12 -8.96 4.33
C SER A 26 -6.82 -7.70 5.13
N LEU A 27 -5.78 -6.98 4.70
CA LEU A 27 -5.29 -5.79 5.38
C LEU A 27 -6.29 -4.62 5.25
N LEU A 28 -6.79 -4.38 4.03
CA LEU A 28 -7.84 -3.41 3.75
C LEU A 28 -9.17 -3.78 4.42
N ARG A 29 -9.54 -5.07 4.40
CA ARG A 29 -10.72 -5.57 5.11
C ARG A 29 -10.65 -5.26 6.60
N ASN A 30 -9.48 -5.42 7.23
CA ASN A 30 -9.30 -5.12 8.65
C ASN A 30 -9.44 -3.62 8.94
N ILE A 31 -8.93 -2.75 8.05
CA ILE A 31 -9.12 -1.28 8.16
C ILE A 31 -10.62 -0.93 8.14
N ILE A 32 -11.35 -1.41 7.14
CA ILE A 32 -12.79 -1.14 6.98
C ILE A 32 -13.59 -1.69 8.16
N SER A 33 -13.29 -2.92 8.59
CA SER A 33 -14.01 -3.56 9.70
C SER A 33 -13.80 -2.80 11.01
N ARG A 34 -12.60 -2.28 11.24
CA ARG A 34 -12.25 -1.52 12.45
C ARG A 34 -12.97 -0.17 12.51
N ASP A 35 -13.10 0.51 11.38
CA ASP A 35 -13.87 1.74 11.26
C ASP A 35 -15.37 1.50 11.48
N ALA A 36 -15.94 0.49 10.81
CA ALA A 36 -17.36 0.15 10.92
C ALA A 36 -17.80 -0.27 12.34
N LEU A 37 -16.88 -0.82 13.14
CA LEU A 37 -17.13 -1.24 14.53
C LEU A 37 -16.97 -0.09 15.55
N SER A 38 -16.90 1.17 15.08
CA SER A 38 -16.94 2.40 15.89
C SER A 38 -16.00 2.37 17.10
N THR A 39 -14.79 1.84 16.92
CA THR A 39 -13.76 1.99 17.96
C THR A 39 -13.17 3.38 17.75
N ASP A 40 -13.45 4.33 18.66
CA ASP A 40 -13.08 5.77 18.70
C ASP A 40 -11.57 6.13 18.51
N ARG A 41 -10.76 5.23 17.94
CA ARG A 41 -9.31 5.36 17.81
C ARG A 41 -8.86 5.94 16.47
N ILE A 42 -9.67 5.84 15.41
CA ILE A 42 -9.36 6.38 14.08
C ILE A 42 -10.59 7.08 13.53
N ASN A 43 -10.46 8.39 13.25
CA ASN A 43 -11.51 9.16 12.58
C ASN A 43 -11.13 9.32 11.12
N PHE A 44 -11.63 8.43 10.26
CA PHE A 44 -11.53 8.61 8.82
C PHE A 44 -12.50 9.69 8.35
N GLU A 45 -12.00 10.61 7.52
CA GLU A 45 -12.87 11.45 6.73
C GLU A 45 -13.63 10.57 5.74
N LYS A 46 -14.92 10.87 5.53
CA LYS A 46 -15.80 10.09 4.66
C LYS A 46 -15.18 9.83 3.28
N ASN A 47 -14.61 10.86 2.66
CA ASN A 47 -13.98 10.76 1.34
C ASN A 47 -12.75 9.83 1.34
N THR A 48 -11.99 9.82 2.45
CA THR A 48 -10.85 8.92 2.62
C THR A 48 -11.33 7.48 2.74
N LEU A 49 -12.35 7.22 3.56
CA LEU A 49 -12.91 5.88 3.74
C LEU A 49 -13.53 5.34 2.43
N ASP A 50 -14.29 6.16 1.72
CA ASP A 50 -14.86 5.81 0.41
C ASP A 50 -13.75 5.42 -0.58
N SER A 51 -12.63 6.16 -0.58
CA SER A 51 -11.48 5.84 -1.43
C SER A 51 -10.80 4.52 -1.03
N VAL A 52 -10.69 4.24 0.28
CA VAL A 52 -10.15 2.97 0.79
C VAL A 52 -11.05 1.79 0.41
N LEU A 53 -12.38 1.99 0.46
CA LEU A 53 -13.37 1.00 0.04
C LEU A 53 -13.27 0.68 -1.47
N ASP A 54 -13.11 1.70 -2.32
CA ASP A 54 -12.91 1.51 -3.76
C ASP A 54 -11.67 0.64 -4.04
N ILE A 55 -10.58 0.85 -3.29
CA ILE A 55 -9.34 0.05 -3.43
C ILE A 55 -9.54 -1.36 -2.87
N TYR A 56 -10.23 -1.51 -1.75
CA TYR A 56 -10.57 -2.83 -1.21
C TYR A 56 -11.35 -3.65 -2.24
N GLU A 57 -12.34 -3.05 -2.89
CA GLU A 57 -13.12 -3.72 -3.92
C GLU A 57 -12.25 -4.07 -5.13
N ALA A 58 -11.43 -3.14 -5.61
CA ALA A 58 -10.49 -3.39 -6.70
C ALA A 58 -9.53 -4.55 -6.38
N ILE A 59 -8.86 -4.54 -5.23
CA ILE A 59 -7.95 -5.60 -4.81
C ILE A 59 -8.68 -6.92 -4.64
N SER A 60 -9.90 -6.91 -4.09
CA SER A 60 -10.71 -8.14 -3.92
C SER A 60 -11.05 -8.79 -5.27
N ARG A 61 -11.28 -7.97 -6.31
CA ARG A 61 -11.47 -8.46 -7.68
C ARG A 61 -10.15 -8.97 -8.27
N LEU A 62 -9.03 -8.32 -8.00
CA LEU A 62 -7.71 -8.64 -8.58
C LEU A 62 -6.95 -9.74 -7.83
N ASP A 63 -7.41 -10.18 -6.64
CA ASP A 63 -6.74 -11.17 -5.78
C ASP A 63 -6.38 -12.47 -6.52
N HIS A 64 -7.31 -12.97 -7.35
CA HIS A 64 -7.14 -14.21 -8.10
C HIS A 64 -6.05 -14.14 -9.19
N LEU A 65 -5.53 -12.95 -9.50
CA LEU A 65 -4.54 -12.75 -10.56
C LEU A 65 -3.11 -13.03 -10.14
N PHE A 66 -2.88 -13.48 -8.91
CA PHE A 66 -1.56 -13.82 -8.40
C PHE A 66 -0.82 -14.86 -9.25
N HIS A 67 -1.55 -15.69 -10.01
CA HIS A 67 -1.00 -16.69 -10.92
C HIS A 67 -1.45 -16.54 -12.38
N ALA A 68 -2.15 -15.46 -12.72
CA ALA A 68 -2.67 -15.23 -14.08
C ALA A 68 -1.57 -14.75 -15.05
N ASP A 69 -1.72 -15.01 -16.36
CA ASP A 69 -0.82 -14.51 -17.38
C ASP A 69 -0.93 -12.98 -17.54
N ARG A 70 0.09 -12.37 -18.18
CA ARG A 70 0.18 -10.92 -18.34
C ARG A 70 -1.00 -10.32 -19.13
N GLY A 71 -1.53 -11.02 -20.12
CA GLY A 71 -2.65 -10.53 -20.93
C GLY A 71 -3.93 -10.44 -20.09
N THR A 72 -4.19 -11.48 -19.30
CA THR A 72 -5.31 -11.49 -18.34
C THR A 72 -5.16 -10.40 -17.29
N VAL A 73 -3.97 -10.22 -16.73
CA VAL A 73 -3.71 -9.14 -15.76
C VAL A 73 -4.02 -7.76 -16.36
N LEU A 74 -3.53 -7.47 -17.56
CA LEU A 74 -3.75 -6.20 -18.23
C LEU A 74 -5.25 -5.92 -18.43
N ALA A 75 -6.01 -6.89 -18.94
CA ALA A 75 -7.44 -6.73 -19.19
C ALA A 75 -8.25 -6.47 -17.90
N GLU A 76 -7.90 -7.14 -16.81
CA GLU A 76 -8.55 -6.95 -15.51
C GLU A 76 -8.16 -5.61 -14.86
N VAL A 77 -6.89 -5.18 -14.99
CA VAL A 77 -6.45 -3.87 -14.52
C VAL A 77 -7.15 -2.75 -15.30
N GLU A 78 -7.25 -2.86 -16.62
CA GLU A 78 -7.99 -1.89 -17.46
C GLU A 78 -9.45 -1.80 -17.01
N ARG A 79 -10.08 -2.94 -16.75
CA ARG A 79 -11.46 -2.97 -16.23
C ARG A 79 -11.54 -2.32 -14.85
N ALA A 80 -10.59 -2.59 -13.95
CA ALA A 80 -10.55 -1.95 -12.63
C ALA A 80 -10.39 -0.42 -12.73
N LEU A 81 -9.55 0.06 -13.66
CA LEU A 81 -9.35 1.48 -13.92
C LEU A 81 -10.61 2.16 -14.45
N SER A 82 -11.46 1.47 -15.21
CA SER A 82 -12.74 2.03 -15.68
C SER A 82 -13.71 2.37 -14.53
N PHE A 83 -13.53 1.75 -13.37
CA PHE A 83 -14.31 2.03 -12.16
C PHE A 83 -13.64 3.05 -11.25
N ALA A 84 -12.37 3.40 -11.50
CA ALA A 84 -11.66 4.39 -10.70
C ALA A 84 -12.29 5.76 -10.93
N LYS A 85 -12.98 6.28 -9.91
CA LYS A 85 -13.37 7.69 -9.90
C LYS A 85 -12.08 8.52 -9.98
N SER A 86 -12.09 9.60 -10.76
CA SER A 86 -10.96 10.52 -10.87
C SER A 86 -10.73 11.24 -9.54
N THR A 87 -10.06 10.58 -8.60
CA THR A 87 -9.72 11.15 -7.30
C THR A 87 -8.43 11.95 -7.46
N GLN A 88 -8.54 13.16 -8.00
CA GLN A 88 -7.48 14.16 -7.81
C GLN A 88 -7.56 14.62 -6.36
N VAL A 89 -6.57 14.24 -5.56
CA VAL A 89 -6.39 14.80 -4.23
C VAL A 89 -5.76 16.17 -4.43
N ASP A 90 -6.43 17.23 -4.01
CA ASP A 90 -5.85 18.57 -4.01
C ASP A 90 -4.86 18.69 -2.84
N VAL A 91 -3.67 18.10 -3.02
CA VAL A 91 -2.60 18.05 -1.99
C VAL A 91 -2.07 19.45 -1.65
N ALA A 92 -2.42 20.47 -2.45
CA ALA A 92 -1.89 21.83 -2.37
C ALA A 92 -2.28 22.62 -1.10
N SER A 93 -3.24 22.17 -0.29
CA SER A 93 -3.81 22.98 0.81
C SER A 93 -3.16 22.82 2.19
N PHE A 94 -2.34 21.79 2.43
CA PHE A 94 -1.92 21.46 3.81
C PHE A 94 -0.66 22.18 4.29
N ARG A 95 -0.76 23.51 4.47
CA ARG A 95 0.19 24.31 5.24
C ARG A 95 -0.40 24.63 6.62
N HIS A 96 0.34 24.25 7.68
CA HIS A 96 0.13 24.44 9.12
C HIS A 96 -0.55 23.29 9.91
N HIS A 97 -0.26 23.23 11.22
CA HIS A 97 -0.33 22.09 12.15
C HIS A 97 -1.52 21.13 11.97
N LEU A 98 -1.30 20.03 11.26
CA LEU A 98 -2.23 18.90 11.20
C LEU A 98 -2.18 18.08 12.49
N SER A 99 -3.35 17.74 13.00
CA SER A 99 -3.54 16.69 14.00
C SER A 99 -3.08 15.33 13.48
N THR A 100 -2.84 14.38 14.38
CA THR A 100 -2.43 13.01 14.01
C THR A 100 -3.48 12.32 13.13
N SER A 101 -4.77 12.56 13.38
CA SER A 101 -5.86 11.99 12.58
C SER A 101 -5.87 12.55 11.15
N GLU A 102 -5.65 13.85 10.98
CA GLU A 102 -5.57 14.46 9.65
C GLU A 102 -4.33 13.97 8.88
N LYS A 103 -3.18 13.87 9.55
CA LYS A 103 -1.96 13.27 8.95
C LYS A 103 -2.21 11.83 8.47
N LEU A 104 -2.97 11.04 9.23
CA LEU A 104 -3.32 9.67 8.86
C LEU A 104 -4.22 9.66 7.62
N ASN A 105 -5.25 10.52 7.57
CA ASN A 105 -6.12 10.66 6.41
C ASN A 105 -5.34 11.07 5.16
N VAL A 106 -4.42 12.03 5.27
CA VAL A 106 -3.53 12.44 4.17
C VAL A 106 -2.67 11.27 3.69
N CYS A 107 -2.09 10.48 4.59
CA CYS A 107 -1.33 9.29 4.20
C CYS A 107 -2.18 8.28 3.41
N CYS A 108 -3.44 8.10 3.82
CA CYS A 108 -4.38 7.22 3.13
C CYS A 108 -4.75 7.76 1.75
N GLN A 109 -5.05 9.06 1.64
CA GLN A 109 -5.37 9.71 0.37
C GLN A 109 -4.22 9.62 -0.64
N ILE A 110 -2.98 9.91 -0.20
CA ILE A 110 -1.80 9.77 -1.06
C ILE A 110 -1.61 8.29 -1.46
N SER A 111 -1.82 7.34 -0.53
CA SER A 111 -1.74 5.91 -0.85
C SER A 111 -2.79 5.49 -1.87
N CYS A 112 -4.00 6.04 -1.78
CA CYS A 112 -5.05 5.81 -2.77
C CYS A 112 -4.65 6.31 -4.15
N GLN A 113 -4.11 7.54 -4.21
CA GLN A 113 -3.63 8.12 -5.46
C GLN A 113 -2.50 7.28 -6.05
N LEU A 114 -1.49 6.92 -5.25
CA LEU A 114 -0.38 6.08 -5.69
C LEU A 114 -0.86 4.72 -6.22
N PHE A 115 -1.86 4.11 -5.59
CA PHE A 115 -2.44 2.85 -6.05
C PHE A 115 -2.99 2.96 -7.47
N TRP A 116 -3.85 3.95 -7.73
CA TRP A 116 -4.43 4.13 -9.06
C TRP A 116 -3.39 4.54 -10.11
N GLU A 117 -2.44 5.41 -9.73
CA GLU A 117 -1.31 5.79 -10.59
C GLU A 117 -0.47 4.58 -10.99
N MET A 118 -0.16 3.70 -10.04
CA MET A 118 0.56 2.45 -10.31
C MET A 118 -0.14 1.57 -11.36
N LEU A 119 -1.46 1.44 -11.28
CA LEU A 119 -2.23 0.68 -12.26
C LEU A 119 -2.26 1.38 -13.65
N ARG A 120 -2.35 2.71 -13.69
CA ARG A 120 -2.33 3.49 -14.94
C ARG A 120 -1.00 3.41 -15.70
N ARG A 121 0.12 3.25 -14.99
CA ARG A 121 1.46 3.13 -15.60
C ARG A 121 1.55 2.06 -16.68
N GLN A 122 0.69 1.04 -16.66
CA GLN A 122 0.67 0.01 -17.70
C GLN A 122 0.15 0.49 -19.05
N PHE A 123 -0.59 1.60 -19.08
CA PHE A 123 -1.30 2.09 -20.27
C PHE A 123 -0.81 3.46 -20.75
N GLU A 124 -0.11 4.22 -19.91
CA GLU A 124 0.28 5.60 -20.18
C GLU A 124 1.81 5.78 -20.30
N SER A 125 2.22 6.87 -20.96
CA SER A 125 3.64 7.20 -21.18
C SER A 125 4.39 7.36 -19.86
N GLU A 126 5.43 6.56 -19.70
CA GLU A 126 6.22 6.35 -18.48
C GLU A 126 6.80 7.66 -17.88
N LYS A 127 7.00 8.70 -18.69
CA LYS A 127 7.79 9.89 -18.30
C LYS A 127 7.04 10.87 -17.38
N THR A 128 5.76 11.14 -17.64
CA THR A 128 4.96 12.10 -16.85
C THR A 128 4.53 11.49 -15.52
N LEU A 129 4.05 10.24 -15.56
CA LEU A 129 3.61 9.51 -14.38
C LEU A 129 4.73 9.27 -13.36
N ASN A 130 5.95 9.00 -13.83
CA ASN A 130 7.10 8.80 -12.95
C ASN A 130 7.48 10.03 -12.13
N THR A 131 7.23 11.24 -12.65
CA THR A 131 7.56 12.46 -11.92
C THR A 131 6.55 12.71 -10.80
N ILE A 132 5.25 12.58 -11.10
CA ILE A 132 4.16 12.74 -10.13
C ILE A 132 4.28 11.70 -9.03
N ALA A 133 4.39 10.42 -9.40
CA ALA A 133 4.44 9.36 -8.41
C ALA A 133 5.70 9.41 -7.53
N LYS A 134 6.83 9.89 -8.05
CA LYS A 134 8.04 10.14 -7.24
C LYS A 134 7.81 11.25 -6.20
N TYR A 135 7.14 12.33 -6.59
CA TYR A 135 6.80 13.41 -5.66
C TYR A 135 5.83 12.92 -4.57
N GLU A 136 4.76 12.23 -4.96
CA GLU A 136 3.77 11.66 -4.03
C GLU A 136 4.37 10.61 -3.08
N THR A 137 5.25 9.75 -3.58
CA THR A 137 5.94 8.72 -2.76
C THR A 137 6.81 9.38 -1.67
N ARG A 138 7.54 10.45 -2.00
CA ARG A 138 8.34 11.20 -1.01
C ARG A 138 7.47 11.96 -0.02
N GLN A 139 6.38 12.55 -0.48
CA GLN A 139 5.40 13.19 0.40
C GLN A 139 4.82 12.16 1.38
N LEU A 140 4.45 10.99 0.89
CA LEU A 140 3.93 9.90 1.72
C LEU A 140 4.91 9.50 2.81
N LEU A 141 6.18 9.25 2.44
CA LEU A 141 7.22 8.88 3.41
C LEU A 141 7.39 9.97 4.48
N THR A 142 7.44 11.24 4.05
CA THR A 142 7.56 12.38 4.96
C THR A 142 6.37 12.45 5.93
N ARG A 143 5.14 12.30 5.45
CA ARG A 143 3.93 12.35 6.30
C ARG A 143 3.82 11.17 7.24
N LEU A 144 4.17 9.97 6.76
CA LEU A 144 4.18 8.75 7.56
C LEU A 144 5.13 8.86 8.76
N LEU A 145 6.30 9.50 8.56
CA LEU A 145 7.29 9.76 9.61
C LEU A 145 6.93 10.92 10.56
N GLN A 146 5.92 11.75 10.23
CA GLN A 146 5.41 12.82 11.11
C GLN A 146 4.41 12.31 12.17
N ILE A 147 4.04 11.03 12.11
CA ILE A 147 3.19 10.37 13.10
C ILE A 147 4.07 9.48 13.97
N GLU A 148 3.96 9.65 15.28
CA GLU A 148 4.75 8.89 16.26
C GLU A 148 4.54 7.38 16.12
N PRO A 149 5.61 6.56 16.16
CA PRO A 149 5.52 5.10 16.07
C PRO A 149 4.53 4.47 17.07
N SER A 150 4.49 4.99 18.29
CA SER A 150 3.57 4.52 19.34
C SER A 150 2.11 4.70 18.97
N TYR A 151 1.78 5.79 18.26
CA TYR A 151 0.42 6.03 17.78
C TYR A 151 0.02 4.96 16.76
N TRP A 152 0.90 4.63 15.81
CA TRP A 152 0.64 3.57 14.82
C TRP A 152 0.39 2.22 15.49
N ILE A 153 1.25 1.84 16.43
CA ILE A 153 1.14 0.56 17.15
C ILE A 153 -0.21 0.44 17.88
N GLN A 154 -0.63 1.51 18.56
CA GLN A 154 -1.81 1.47 19.45
C GLN A 154 -3.13 1.69 18.70
N ASN A 155 -3.12 2.51 17.65
CA ASN A 155 -4.35 3.03 17.07
C ASN A 155 -4.63 2.51 15.66
N ALA A 156 -3.61 2.36 14.81
CA ALA A 156 -3.80 2.09 13.38
C ALA A 156 -2.68 1.26 12.72
N PRO A 157 -2.30 0.09 13.27
CA PRO A 157 -1.20 -0.70 12.73
C PRO A 157 -1.52 -1.29 11.35
N GLU A 158 -2.78 -1.59 11.05
CA GLU A 158 -3.22 -2.06 9.73
C GLU A 158 -3.07 -0.94 8.69
N VAL A 159 -3.51 0.28 9.02
CA VAL A 159 -3.37 1.45 8.13
C VAL A 159 -1.90 1.72 7.85
N PHE A 160 -1.07 1.69 8.89
CA PHE A 160 0.36 1.87 8.75
C PHE A 160 0.98 0.83 7.81
N ALA A 161 0.64 -0.46 8.00
CA ALA A 161 1.10 -1.52 7.12
C ALA A 161 0.68 -1.27 5.66
N TRP A 162 -0.60 -0.97 5.42
CA TRP A 162 -1.12 -0.70 4.08
C TRP A 162 -0.36 0.42 3.38
N VAL A 163 -0.23 1.56 4.06
CA VAL A 163 0.40 2.76 3.54
C VAL A 163 1.87 2.50 3.24
N ALA A 164 2.60 1.87 4.17
CA ALA A 164 4.03 1.62 3.99
C ALA A 164 4.29 0.67 2.81
N PHE A 165 3.52 -0.41 2.68
CA PHE A 165 3.68 -1.34 1.56
C PHE A 165 3.21 -0.77 0.22
N THR A 166 2.19 0.12 0.22
CA THR A 166 1.79 0.86 -0.98
C THR A 166 2.90 1.82 -1.44
N GLY A 167 3.47 2.60 -0.51
CA GLY A 167 4.60 3.49 -0.80
C GLY A 167 5.83 2.74 -1.29
N ALA A 168 6.15 1.59 -0.68
CA ALA A 168 7.24 0.73 -1.13
C ALA A 168 7.00 0.19 -2.55
N ALA A 169 5.77 -0.22 -2.88
CA ALA A 169 5.43 -0.72 -4.21
C ALA A 169 5.54 0.38 -5.29
N ALA A 170 5.11 1.60 -4.95
CA ALA A 170 5.12 2.76 -5.85
C ALA A 170 6.50 3.41 -6.03
N SER A 171 7.46 3.09 -5.16
CA SER A 171 8.81 3.62 -5.16
C SER A 171 9.57 3.22 -6.44
N ASN A 172 10.13 4.22 -7.11
CA ASN A 172 10.94 4.03 -8.31
C ASN A 172 12.45 3.91 -8.01
N CYS A 173 12.89 4.14 -6.78
CA CYS A 173 14.26 3.94 -6.34
C CYS A 173 14.35 2.99 -5.13
N SER A 174 15.49 2.31 -5.01
CA SER A 174 15.77 1.37 -3.93
C SER A 174 15.69 2.04 -2.56
N ASP A 175 16.21 3.25 -2.41
CA ASP A 175 16.36 3.90 -1.11
C ASP A 175 15.01 4.26 -0.49
N GLU A 176 14.06 4.74 -1.30
CA GLU A 176 12.69 5.05 -0.84
C GLU A 176 11.96 3.75 -0.46
N CYS A 177 12.09 2.69 -1.27
CA CYS A 177 11.54 1.38 -0.96
C CYS A 177 12.10 0.82 0.36
N VAL A 178 13.43 0.87 0.54
CA VAL A 178 14.09 0.44 1.79
C VAL A 178 13.61 1.26 2.98
N ALA A 179 13.42 2.58 2.82
CA ALA A 179 12.94 3.43 3.90
C ALA A 179 11.52 3.02 4.35
N PHE A 180 10.58 2.82 3.44
CA PHE A 180 9.24 2.34 3.79
C PHE A 180 9.27 0.98 4.49
N ILE A 181 10.01 0.02 3.94
CA ILE A 181 10.03 -1.36 4.44
C ILE A 181 10.77 -1.47 5.77
N SER A 182 11.82 -0.68 5.98
CA SER A 182 12.54 -0.67 7.26
C SER A 182 11.65 -0.10 8.38
N ASN A 183 10.91 0.97 8.09
CA ASN A 183 9.92 1.51 9.04
C ASN A 183 8.79 0.51 9.30
N ALA A 184 8.27 -0.13 8.24
CA ALA A 184 7.25 -1.17 8.34
C ALA A 184 7.71 -2.32 9.24
N THR A 185 8.92 -2.83 9.01
CA THR A 185 9.48 -3.95 9.77
C THR A 185 9.62 -3.60 11.25
N THR A 186 10.18 -2.43 11.57
CA THR A 186 10.38 -1.99 12.97
C THR A 186 9.07 -1.86 13.72
N ILE A 187 8.08 -1.15 13.16
CA ILE A 187 6.81 -0.90 13.83
C ILE A 187 5.94 -2.16 13.90
N LEU A 188 5.82 -2.92 12.82
CA LEU A 188 4.94 -4.09 12.78
C LEU A 188 5.49 -5.28 13.58
N SER A 189 6.81 -5.41 13.72
CA SER A 189 7.39 -6.41 14.64
C SER A 189 7.05 -6.11 16.10
N ALA A 190 6.84 -4.84 16.45
CA ALA A 190 6.40 -4.44 17.80
C ALA A 190 4.90 -4.70 18.04
N VAL A 191 4.08 -4.84 17.00
CA VAL A 191 2.63 -5.11 17.11
C VAL A 191 2.35 -6.59 17.34
N ASP A 192 2.86 -7.45 16.45
CA ASP A 192 2.49 -8.88 16.41
C ASP A 192 3.60 -9.84 16.91
N GLY A 193 4.74 -9.30 17.35
CA GLY A 193 5.90 -10.09 17.78
C GLY A 193 6.30 -11.13 16.74
N GLU A 194 6.39 -12.40 17.15
CA GLU A 194 6.80 -13.51 16.29
C GLU A 194 5.75 -13.92 15.25
N LYS A 195 4.47 -13.56 15.43
CA LYS A 195 3.40 -13.94 14.48
C LYS A 195 3.53 -13.19 13.17
N LEU A 196 4.00 -11.95 13.20
CA LEU A 196 4.25 -11.10 12.03
C LEU A 196 3.04 -11.04 11.06
N THR A 197 1.81 -11.05 11.58
CA THR A 197 0.60 -11.21 10.77
C THR A 197 0.43 -10.05 9.80
N LEU A 198 0.55 -8.81 10.30
CA LEU A 198 0.47 -7.62 9.45
C LEU A 198 1.61 -7.52 8.44
N LEU A 199 2.80 -7.99 8.81
CA LEU A 199 3.95 -8.03 7.90
C LEU A 199 3.72 -9.03 6.75
N ARG A 200 3.14 -10.21 7.04
CA ARG A 200 2.74 -11.21 6.04
C ARG A 200 1.66 -10.67 5.10
N GLN A 201 0.63 -10.04 5.65
CA GLN A 201 -0.46 -9.42 4.89
C GLN A 201 0.08 -8.32 3.97
N GLY A 202 0.90 -7.43 4.53
CA GLY A 202 1.53 -6.34 3.78
C GLY A 202 2.46 -6.84 2.67
N TRP A 203 3.25 -7.88 2.94
CA TRP A 203 4.10 -8.52 1.94
C TRP A 203 3.30 -9.14 0.79
N ARG A 204 2.21 -9.86 1.10
CA ARG A 204 1.33 -10.44 0.06
C ARG A 204 0.69 -9.36 -0.79
N TYR A 205 0.20 -8.29 -0.17
CA TYR A 205 -0.34 -7.12 -0.85
C TYR A 205 0.72 -6.45 -1.76
N PHE A 206 1.93 -6.22 -1.25
CA PHE A 206 3.04 -5.67 -2.03
C PHE A 206 3.37 -6.50 -3.28
N ARG A 207 3.46 -7.84 -3.15
CA ARG A 207 3.72 -8.72 -4.30
C ARG A 207 2.61 -8.63 -5.35
N LEU A 208 1.34 -8.57 -4.92
CA LEU A 208 0.23 -8.38 -5.84
C LEU A 208 0.40 -7.06 -6.60
N LEU A 209 0.63 -5.95 -5.89
CA LEU A 209 0.84 -4.64 -6.53
C LEU A 209 1.96 -4.67 -7.57
N LYS A 210 3.13 -5.23 -7.21
CA LYS A 210 4.26 -5.37 -8.13
C LYS A 210 3.90 -6.15 -9.40
N ARG A 211 3.15 -7.25 -9.25
CA ARG A 211 2.64 -8.02 -10.40
C ARG A 211 1.68 -7.20 -11.26
N LEU A 212 0.73 -6.51 -10.63
CA LEU A 212 -0.25 -5.65 -11.31
C LEU A 212 0.40 -4.45 -12.01
N CYS A 213 1.59 -4.01 -11.57
CA CYS A 213 2.34 -2.91 -12.19
C CYS A 213 3.25 -3.37 -13.34
N GLY A 214 3.44 -4.67 -13.53
CA GLY A 214 4.26 -5.20 -14.62
C GLY A 214 5.69 -5.56 -14.23
N ASP A 215 6.02 -5.57 -12.94
CA ASP A 215 7.33 -5.98 -12.40
C ASP A 215 7.48 -7.53 -12.38
N TYR A 216 6.99 -8.21 -13.43
CA TYR A 216 6.95 -9.68 -13.57
C TYR A 216 8.35 -10.32 -13.45
N ASN A 217 9.39 -9.64 -13.93
CA ASN A 217 10.76 -10.17 -13.98
C ASN A 217 11.39 -10.40 -12.60
N THR A 218 10.77 -9.92 -11.52
CA THR A 218 11.34 -9.99 -10.17
C THR A 218 10.67 -11.04 -9.28
N LEU A 219 9.52 -11.58 -9.70
CA LEU A 219 8.69 -12.47 -8.88
C LEU A 219 8.75 -13.94 -9.29
N ASP A 220 9.61 -14.30 -10.25
CA ASP A 220 9.79 -15.68 -10.70
C ASP A 220 10.47 -16.52 -9.62
N ASP A 221 9.72 -17.53 -9.16
CA ASP A 221 10.17 -18.59 -8.28
C ASP A 221 11.16 -19.49 -9.06
N ARG A 222 12.46 -19.23 -8.94
CA ARG A 222 13.50 -20.23 -9.21
C ARG A 222 14.25 -20.56 -7.93
#